data_AF-A0A357EDN3-F1
#
_entry.id   AF-A0A357EDN3-F1
#
_cell.length_a   1.000
_cell.length_b   1.000
_cell.length_c   1.000
_cell.angle_alpha   90.00
_cell.angle_beta   90.00
_cell.angle_gamma   90.00
#
_symmetry.space_group_name_H-M   'P 1'
#
loop_
_entity.id
_entity.type
_entity.pdbx_description
1 polymer ?
#
loop_
_entity_poly.entity_id
_entity_poly.type
_entity_poly.pdbx_seq_one_letter_code
_entity_poly.pdbx_strand_id
1 'polypeptide(L)'
;MTKSAFLESLLQLMDNKHHWAWDHFASGRLTHAQLKIHFQQEYAVYVRDFPIFLARILGKNPPPSARHMLAENIYEEETGGLSLGTSHPELFLTMMEGLRFSRNSFERVRLLPEARRYRTWLDRMSHHREWVLGAATFTIFVEGSVKDRTELTTPSKRKQPKDIEALINVHPLVRYHGIHPSRMNLIRAHQLVEAGHRHDAYHMVVDYTPPAIRPSVLACLRKSLAHWLKYRDAVAKSCGITKPS
;
A
#
# COMPACT_ATOMS: atom_id res chain seq x y z
N MET A 1 -23.25 13.45 -8.61
CA MET A 1 -23.04 12.32 -7.68
C MET A 1 -22.92 12.84 -6.26
N THR A 2 -23.69 12.32 -5.30
CA THR A 2 -23.65 12.72 -3.87
C THR A 2 -22.38 12.20 -3.18
N LYS A 3 -22.10 12.63 -1.94
CA LYS A 3 -20.94 12.12 -1.16
C LYS A 3 -21.08 10.62 -0.88
N SER A 4 -22.26 10.18 -0.43
CA SER A 4 -22.54 8.76 -0.17
C SER A 4 -22.40 7.89 -1.42
N ALA A 5 -22.97 8.31 -2.57
CA ALA A 5 -22.80 7.58 -3.82
C ALA A 5 -21.34 7.53 -4.31
N PHE A 6 -20.57 8.58 -4.02
CA PHE A 6 -19.14 8.61 -4.34
C PHE A 6 -18.33 7.66 -3.46
N LEU A 7 -18.55 7.68 -2.13
CA LEU A 7 -17.94 6.74 -1.20
C LEU A 7 -18.23 5.30 -1.60
N GLU A 8 -19.49 4.97 -1.88
CA GLU A 8 -19.88 3.62 -2.31
C GLU A 8 -19.17 3.21 -3.61
N SER A 9 -19.03 4.14 -4.57
CA SER A 9 -18.29 3.88 -5.82
C SER A 9 -16.78 3.67 -5.59
N LEU A 10 -16.19 4.36 -4.63
CA LEU A 10 -14.78 4.15 -4.23
C LEU A 10 -14.61 2.75 -3.61
N LEU A 11 -15.51 2.38 -2.70
CA LEU A 11 -15.48 1.08 -2.03
C LEU A 11 -15.69 -0.06 -3.01
N GLN A 12 -16.64 0.06 -3.94
CA GLN A 12 -16.85 -0.95 -4.99
C GLN A 12 -15.60 -1.14 -5.87
N LEU A 13 -14.82 -0.09 -6.12
CA LEU A 13 -13.53 -0.24 -6.81
C LEU A 13 -12.50 -0.99 -5.96
N MET A 14 -12.47 -0.73 -4.65
CA MET A 14 -11.54 -1.39 -3.73
C MET A 14 -11.92 -2.85 -3.45
N ASP A 15 -13.21 -3.20 -3.48
CA ASP A 15 -13.69 -4.59 -3.44
C ASP A 15 -13.10 -5.41 -4.60
N ASN A 16 -12.83 -4.76 -5.74
CA ASN A 16 -12.21 -5.37 -6.92
C ASN A 16 -10.66 -5.36 -6.88
N LYS A 17 -10.02 -4.82 -5.83
CA LYS A 17 -8.56 -4.84 -5.66
C LYS A 17 -8.08 -6.20 -5.14
N HIS A 18 -8.52 -7.27 -5.80
CA HIS A 18 -8.12 -8.64 -5.55
C HIS A 18 -7.39 -9.19 -6.78
N HIS A 19 -6.38 -10.02 -6.57
CA HIS A 19 -5.59 -10.64 -7.65
C HIS A 19 -5.58 -12.15 -7.48
N TRP A 20 -5.74 -12.89 -8.57
CA TRP A 20 -5.87 -14.35 -8.57
C TRP A 20 -4.66 -15.07 -7.96
N ALA A 21 -3.48 -14.46 -7.97
CA ALA A 21 -2.26 -15.04 -7.39
C ALA A 21 -2.04 -14.62 -5.95
N TRP A 22 -2.91 -13.78 -5.36
CA TRP A 22 -2.68 -13.18 -4.05
C TRP A 22 -2.43 -14.21 -2.95
N ASP A 23 -3.19 -15.30 -2.96
CA ASP A 23 -3.02 -16.39 -2.00
C ASP A 23 -1.60 -16.99 -2.03
N HIS A 24 -0.96 -17.08 -3.20
CA HIS A 24 0.42 -17.55 -3.27
C HIS A 24 1.38 -16.61 -2.52
N PHE A 25 1.21 -15.30 -2.69
CA PHE A 25 2.01 -14.28 -2.00
C PHE A 25 1.72 -14.24 -0.49
N ALA A 26 0.50 -14.57 -0.07
CA ALA A 26 0.01 -14.44 1.30
C ALA A 26 0.03 -15.74 2.13
N SER A 27 0.30 -16.92 1.55
CA SER A 27 0.13 -18.20 2.26
C SER A 27 1.41 -19.02 2.45
N GLY A 28 2.58 -18.41 2.24
CA GLY A 28 3.89 -19.09 2.41
C GLY A 28 4.27 -20.07 1.30
N ARG A 29 3.53 -20.08 0.18
CA ARG A 29 3.74 -21.01 -0.95
C ARG A 29 4.94 -20.68 -1.82
N LEU A 30 5.49 -19.47 -1.71
CA LEU A 30 6.58 -19.04 -2.58
C LEU A 30 7.94 -19.54 -2.08
N THR A 31 8.79 -19.94 -3.02
CA THR A 31 10.20 -20.14 -2.72
C THR A 31 10.88 -18.81 -2.40
N HIS A 32 12.06 -18.90 -1.81
CA HIS A 32 12.84 -17.73 -1.45
C HIS A 32 13.19 -16.85 -2.67
N ALA A 33 13.52 -17.47 -3.80
CA ALA A 33 13.80 -16.75 -5.04
C ALA A 33 12.55 -16.01 -5.57
N GLN A 34 11.38 -16.62 -5.47
CA GLN A 34 10.11 -16.00 -5.87
C GLN A 34 9.73 -14.83 -4.95
N LEU A 35 9.92 -14.97 -3.63
CA LEU A 35 9.73 -13.87 -2.67
C LEU A 35 10.64 -12.68 -3.00
N LYS A 36 11.90 -12.95 -3.36
CA LYS A 36 12.84 -11.91 -3.76
C LYS A 36 12.32 -11.09 -4.94
N ILE A 37 11.82 -11.75 -5.98
CA ILE A 37 11.22 -11.09 -7.15
C ILE A 37 10.04 -10.22 -6.70
N HIS A 38 9.10 -10.79 -5.95
CA HIS A 38 7.91 -10.10 -5.46
C HIS A 38 8.26 -8.83 -4.68
N PHE A 39 9.11 -8.96 -3.66
CA PHE A 39 9.46 -7.84 -2.79
C PHE A 39 10.34 -6.80 -3.47
N GLN A 40 11.26 -7.20 -4.36
CA GLN A 40 12.04 -6.22 -5.13
C GLN A 40 11.12 -5.34 -5.98
N GLN A 41 10.16 -5.94 -6.67
CA GLN A 41 9.21 -5.18 -7.48
C GLN A 41 8.33 -4.29 -6.61
N GLU A 42 7.80 -4.80 -5.50
CA GLU A 42 6.98 -4.02 -4.57
C GLU A 42 7.74 -2.82 -3.98
N TYR A 43 8.97 -3.07 -3.52
CA TYR A 43 9.83 -2.05 -2.93
C TYR A 43 10.10 -0.90 -3.90
N ALA A 44 10.51 -1.24 -5.13
CA ALA A 44 10.89 -0.26 -6.13
C ALA A 44 9.70 0.41 -6.85
N VAL A 45 8.53 -0.23 -6.90
CA VAL A 45 7.34 0.39 -7.50
C VAL A 45 6.76 1.43 -6.55
N TYR A 46 6.65 1.15 -5.25
CA TYR A 46 6.04 2.13 -4.35
C TYR A 46 6.61 2.22 -2.95
N VAL A 47 7.02 1.15 -2.26
CA VAL A 47 7.37 1.24 -0.82
C VAL A 47 8.47 2.27 -0.58
N ARG A 48 9.57 2.20 -1.34
CA ARG A 48 10.72 3.09 -1.16
C ARG A 48 10.36 4.57 -1.28
N ASP A 49 9.48 4.89 -2.22
CA ASP A 49 9.19 6.27 -2.60
C ASP A 49 7.80 6.73 -2.12
N PHE A 50 7.12 5.93 -1.28
CA PHE A 50 5.78 6.23 -0.79
C PHE A 50 5.69 7.57 -0.06
N PRO A 51 6.60 7.90 0.90
CA PRO A 51 6.62 9.22 1.53
C PRO A 51 6.81 10.36 0.52
N ILE A 52 7.64 10.13 -0.50
CA ILE A 52 7.91 11.12 -1.57
C ILE A 52 6.66 11.38 -2.41
N PHE A 53 5.87 10.35 -2.71
CA PHE A 53 4.60 10.53 -3.41
C PHE A 53 3.62 11.37 -2.60
N LEU A 54 3.50 11.11 -1.29
CA LEU A 54 2.66 11.90 -0.40
C LEU A 54 3.14 13.35 -0.29
N ALA A 55 4.45 13.58 -0.17
CA ALA A 55 5.03 14.92 -0.11
C ALA A 55 4.73 15.75 -1.37
N ARG A 56 4.74 15.14 -2.55
CA ARG A 56 4.37 15.82 -3.81
C ARG A 56 2.91 16.25 -3.82
N ILE A 57 2.01 15.46 -3.22
CA ILE A 57 0.58 15.78 -3.09
C ILE A 57 0.40 16.92 -2.08
N LEU A 58 1.08 16.85 -0.93
CA LEU A 58 1.10 17.92 0.07
C LEU A 58 1.57 19.24 -0.56
N GLY A 59 2.60 19.20 -1.41
CA GLY A 59 3.12 20.34 -2.16
C GLY A 59 2.14 20.95 -3.16
N LYS A 60 0.99 20.32 -3.44
CA LYS A 60 -0.12 20.93 -4.23
C LYS A 60 -1.00 21.86 -3.40
N ASN A 61 -0.63 22.11 -2.14
CA ASN A 61 -1.32 22.98 -1.21
C ASN A 61 -2.81 22.61 -1.03
N PRO A 62 -3.13 21.37 -0.61
CA PRO A 62 -4.50 21.00 -0.30
C PRO A 62 -5.03 21.82 0.91
N PRO A 63 -6.34 21.74 1.20
CA PRO A 63 -6.92 22.43 2.35
C PRO A 63 -6.22 22.08 3.68
N PRO A 64 -6.24 22.96 4.70
CA PRO A 64 -5.48 22.78 5.94
C PRO A 64 -5.64 21.41 6.62
N SER A 65 -6.85 20.86 6.74
CA SER A 65 -7.01 19.56 7.39
C SER A 65 -6.41 18.41 6.56
N ALA A 66 -6.54 18.45 5.23
CA ALA A 66 -5.90 17.48 4.35
C ALA A 66 -4.36 17.59 4.41
N ARG A 67 -3.81 18.80 4.57
CA ARG A 67 -2.37 18.98 4.80
C ARG A 67 -1.91 18.33 6.09
N HIS A 68 -2.67 18.47 7.17
CA HIS A 68 -2.35 17.85 8.46
C HIS A 68 -2.31 16.33 8.35
N MET A 69 -3.35 15.72 7.78
CA MET A 69 -3.44 14.28 7.57
C MET A 69 -2.31 13.74 6.68
N LEU A 70 -1.99 14.44 5.59
CA LEU A 70 -0.85 14.10 4.74
C LEU A 70 0.49 14.25 5.47
N ALA A 71 0.66 15.29 6.29
CA ALA A 71 1.88 15.52 7.04
C ALA A 71 2.13 14.45 8.10
N GLU A 72 1.10 14.01 8.83
CA GLU A 72 1.19 12.91 9.79
C GLU A 72 1.55 11.60 9.09
N ASN A 73 0.90 11.30 7.95
CA ASN A 73 1.20 10.11 7.16
C ASN A 73 2.66 10.15 6.63
N ILE A 74 3.11 11.28 6.08
CA ILE A 74 4.52 11.46 5.68
C ILE A 74 5.47 11.27 6.86
N TYR A 75 5.15 11.84 8.03
CA TYR A 75 5.99 11.72 9.21
C TYR A 75 6.12 10.27 9.67
N GLU A 76 5.02 9.51 9.69
CA GLU A 76 5.05 8.09 10.01
C GLU A 76 5.79 7.27 8.96
N GLU A 77 5.53 7.47 7.68
CA GLU A 77 6.15 6.68 6.60
C GLU A 77 7.66 6.97 6.48
N GLU A 78 8.09 8.23 6.60
CA GLU A 78 9.48 8.67 6.45
C GLU A 78 10.33 8.49 7.71
N THR A 79 9.72 8.48 8.90
CA THR A 79 10.47 8.43 10.18
C THR A 79 10.05 7.33 11.13
N GLY A 80 8.84 6.77 10.99
CA GLY A 80 8.22 5.88 11.98
C GLY A 80 7.87 6.58 13.28
N GLY A 81 7.81 7.91 13.30
CA GLY A 81 7.72 8.73 14.51
C GLY A 81 6.40 8.60 15.27
N LEU A 82 5.36 7.99 14.71
CA LEU A 82 4.12 7.65 15.42
C LEU A 82 4.12 6.20 15.92
N SER A 83 5.00 5.35 15.40
CA SER A 83 5.10 3.93 15.76
C SER A 83 6.47 3.55 16.37
N LEU A 84 7.38 3.00 15.57
CA LEU A 84 8.59 2.30 16.02
C LEU A 84 9.89 3.10 15.80
N GLY A 85 9.79 4.38 15.43
CA GLY A 85 10.93 5.28 15.24
C GLY A 85 11.85 4.90 14.09
N THR A 86 11.35 4.17 13.10
CA THR A 86 12.09 3.81 11.88
C THR A 86 11.17 3.90 10.67
N SER A 87 11.67 4.48 9.58
CA SER A 87 10.91 4.65 8.34
C SER A 87 10.41 3.32 7.78
N HIS A 88 9.24 3.34 7.13
CA HIS A 88 8.66 2.14 6.54
C HIS A 88 9.54 1.51 5.45
N PRO A 89 10.19 2.29 4.56
CA PRO A 89 11.20 1.74 3.65
C PRO A 89 12.35 1.01 4.36
N GLU A 90 12.81 1.52 5.50
CA GLU A 90 13.91 0.92 6.28
C GLU A 90 13.45 -0.34 7.04
N LEU A 91 12.24 -0.31 7.62
CA LEU A 91 11.60 -1.48 8.21
C LEU A 91 11.38 -2.60 7.17
N PHE A 92 11.02 -2.23 5.94
CA PHE A 92 10.92 -3.17 4.83
C PHE A 92 12.27 -3.83 4.54
N LEU A 93 13.36 -3.07 4.41
CA LEU A 93 14.69 -3.62 4.18
C LEU A 93 15.16 -4.52 5.34
N THR A 94 14.87 -4.14 6.58
CA THR A 94 15.12 -4.98 7.77
C THR A 94 14.40 -6.33 7.70
N MET A 95 13.16 -6.33 7.20
CA MET A 95 12.41 -7.56 6.94
C MET A 95 13.06 -8.39 5.82
N MET A 96 13.56 -7.75 4.76
CA MET A 96 14.29 -8.43 3.68
C MET A 96 15.61 -9.06 4.15
N GLU A 97 16.34 -8.42 5.06
CA GLU A 97 17.52 -9.00 5.71
C GLU A 97 17.17 -10.21 6.57
N GLY A 98 15.99 -10.21 7.20
CA GLY A 98 15.46 -11.37 7.91
C GLY A 98 15.23 -12.58 6.97
N LEU A 99 14.92 -12.31 5.71
CA LEU A 99 14.92 -13.28 4.60
C LEU A 99 16.33 -13.45 3.99
N ARG A 100 17.41 -13.06 4.66
CA ARG A 100 18.80 -13.22 4.17
C ARG A 100 19.05 -12.58 2.79
N PHE A 101 18.23 -11.63 2.36
CA PHE A 101 18.51 -10.85 1.17
C PHE A 101 19.41 -9.68 1.53
N SER A 102 20.45 -9.45 0.72
CA SER A 102 21.29 -8.27 0.90
C SER A 102 20.53 -7.00 0.54
N ARG A 103 20.73 -5.92 1.31
CA ARG A 103 20.21 -4.58 1.00
C ARG A 103 20.58 -4.11 -0.39
N ASN A 104 21.81 -4.36 -0.82
CA ASN A 104 22.30 -3.99 -2.15
C ASN A 104 21.44 -4.59 -3.27
N SER A 105 20.76 -5.72 -3.03
CA SER A 105 19.85 -6.29 -4.01
C SER A 105 18.55 -5.50 -4.21
N PHE A 106 18.24 -4.52 -3.34
CA PHE A 106 17.09 -3.62 -3.42
C PHE A 106 17.43 -2.20 -3.87
N GLU A 107 18.71 -1.83 -3.95
CA GLU A 107 19.13 -0.48 -4.38
C GLU A 107 18.81 -0.19 -5.85
N ARG A 108 19.11 -1.15 -6.73
CA ARG A 108 18.97 -1.01 -8.19
C ARG A 108 18.09 -2.11 -8.78
N VAL A 109 16.84 -2.17 -8.31
CA VAL A 109 15.86 -3.12 -8.84
C VAL A 109 15.55 -2.80 -10.30
N ARG A 110 15.71 -3.80 -11.17
CA ARG A 110 15.19 -3.74 -12.54
C ARG A 110 13.70 -4.05 -12.52
N LEU A 111 12.87 -3.02 -12.69
CA LEU A 111 11.43 -3.19 -12.82
C LEU A 111 11.06 -3.99 -14.07
N LEU A 112 10.13 -4.93 -13.91
CA LEU A 112 9.42 -5.59 -15.00
C LEU A 112 8.68 -4.55 -15.86
N PRO A 113 8.41 -4.82 -17.15
CA PRO A 113 7.73 -3.86 -18.01
C PRO A 113 6.40 -3.33 -17.45
N GLU A 114 5.53 -4.20 -16.95
CA GLU A 114 4.25 -3.77 -16.36
C GLU A 114 4.43 -3.09 -14.99
N ALA A 115 5.42 -3.51 -14.20
CA ALA A 115 5.77 -2.83 -12.95
C ALA A 115 6.25 -1.39 -13.21
N ARG A 116 7.06 -1.20 -14.26
CA ARG A 116 7.50 0.13 -14.71
C ARG A 116 6.34 0.99 -15.18
N ARG A 117 5.41 0.42 -15.96
CA ARG A 117 4.19 1.14 -16.40
C ARG A 117 3.35 1.59 -15.20
N TYR A 118 3.14 0.72 -14.22
CA TYR A 118 2.41 1.07 -13.01
C TYR A 118 3.17 2.13 -12.19
N ARG A 119 4.48 2.00 -12.03
CA ARG A 119 5.33 3.02 -11.40
C ARG A 119 5.21 4.39 -12.10
N THR A 120 5.30 4.44 -13.42
CA THR A 120 5.11 5.68 -14.19
C THR A 120 3.72 6.29 -13.99
N TRP A 121 2.68 5.45 -13.87
CA TRP A 121 1.34 5.92 -13.52
C TRP A 121 1.30 6.54 -12.12
N LEU A 122 1.91 5.91 -11.12
CA LEU A 122 2.03 6.46 -9.77
C LEU A 122 2.78 7.79 -9.77
N ASP A 123 3.95 7.86 -10.41
CA ASP A 123 4.70 9.11 -10.56
C ASP A 123 3.84 10.22 -11.15
N ARG A 124 3.10 9.93 -12.23
CA ARG A 124 2.17 10.90 -12.84
C ARG A 124 1.09 11.36 -11.86
N MET A 125 0.49 10.45 -11.10
CA MET A 125 -0.57 10.80 -10.15
C MET A 125 -0.03 11.61 -8.96
N SER A 126 1.18 11.33 -8.48
CA SER A 126 1.81 12.11 -7.41
C SER A 126 2.09 13.55 -7.80
N HIS A 127 2.28 13.83 -9.10
CA HIS A 127 2.51 15.17 -9.63
C HIS A 127 1.25 15.87 -10.13
N HIS A 128 0.08 15.21 -10.11
CA HIS A 128 -1.13 15.73 -10.72
C HIS A 128 -1.55 17.07 -10.08
N ARG A 129 -2.07 18.00 -10.89
CA ARG A 129 -2.49 19.33 -10.40
C ARG A 129 -3.68 19.26 -9.43
N GLU A 130 -4.63 18.38 -9.74
CA GLU A 130 -5.76 18.07 -8.87
C GLU A 130 -5.28 17.13 -7.78
N TRP A 131 -4.94 17.68 -6.61
CA TRP A 131 -4.35 16.92 -5.50
C TRP A 131 -5.19 15.72 -5.08
N VAL A 132 -6.53 15.81 -5.16
CA VAL A 132 -7.46 14.73 -4.78
C VAL A 132 -7.29 13.46 -5.61
N LEU A 133 -6.82 13.57 -6.86
CA LEU A 133 -6.52 12.41 -7.70
C LEU A 133 -5.26 11.69 -7.20
N GLY A 134 -4.24 12.45 -6.80
CA GLY A 134 -3.06 11.93 -6.13
C GLY A 134 -3.43 11.30 -4.79
N ALA A 135 -4.10 12.04 -3.91
CA ALA A 135 -4.51 11.56 -2.59
C ALA A 135 -5.29 10.25 -2.68
N ALA A 136 -6.34 10.17 -3.51
CA ALA A 136 -7.07 8.92 -3.72
C ALA A 136 -6.19 7.78 -4.22
N THR A 137 -5.24 8.06 -5.13
CA THR A 137 -4.34 7.02 -5.66
C THR A 137 -3.45 6.43 -4.57
N PHE A 138 -2.89 7.25 -3.68
CA PHE A 138 -1.92 6.77 -2.70
C PHE A 138 -2.56 6.37 -1.37
N THR A 139 -3.41 7.21 -0.80
CA THR A 139 -3.97 6.97 0.54
C THR A 139 -5.16 6.01 0.51
N ILE A 140 -5.93 5.94 -0.58
CA ILE A 140 -6.99 4.92 -0.72
C ILE A 140 -6.46 3.71 -1.49
N PHE A 141 -5.98 3.90 -2.72
CA PHE A 141 -5.72 2.74 -3.58
C PHE A 141 -4.42 1.99 -3.27
N VAL A 142 -3.28 2.66 -3.11
CA VAL A 142 -2.00 1.97 -2.83
C VAL A 142 -2.01 1.38 -1.41
N GLU A 143 -2.31 2.20 -0.41
CA GLU A 143 -2.29 1.81 1.01
C GLU A 143 -3.48 0.92 1.42
N GLY A 144 -4.66 1.12 0.81
CA GLY A 144 -5.87 0.39 1.16
C GLY A 144 -5.94 -1.02 0.58
N SER A 145 -7.00 -1.75 0.93
CA SER A 145 -7.20 -3.14 0.55
C SER A 145 -8.68 -3.45 0.32
N VAL A 146 -8.96 -4.71 -0.06
CA VAL A 146 -10.33 -5.25 -0.12
C VAL A 146 -11.07 -5.22 1.23
N LYS A 147 -10.36 -4.99 2.34
CA LYS A 147 -10.95 -4.91 3.69
C LYS A 147 -11.46 -3.51 4.05
N ASP A 148 -11.19 -2.50 3.23
CA ASP A 148 -11.50 -1.11 3.54
C ASP A 148 -12.99 -0.90 3.82
N ARG A 149 -13.88 -1.54 3.04
CA ARG A 149 -15.33 -1.48 3.29
C ARG A 149 -15.68 -1.97 4.69
N THR A 150 -15.18 -3.14 5.06
CA THR A 150 -15.41 -3.72 6.39
C THR A 150 -14.83 -2.80 7.47
N GLU A 151 -13.65 -2.23 7.27
CA GLU A 151 -13.03 -1.32 8.24
C GLU A 151 -13.86 -0.05 8.44
N LEU A 152 -14.44 0.53 7.39
CA LEU A 152 -15.30 1.71 7.51
C LEU A 152 -16.67 1.40 8.13
N THR A 153 -17.23 0.20 7.90
CA THR A 153 -18.54 -0.19 8.47
C THR A 153 -18.43 -0.80 9.85
N THR A 154 -17.29 -1.42 10.16
CA THR A 154 -17.02 -2.13 11.41
C THR A 154 -15.56 -1.91 11.79
N PRO A 155 -15.25 -0.72 12.33
CA PRO A 155 -13.87 -0.34 12.65
C PRO A 155 -13.20 -1.34 13.58
N SER A 156 -11.99 -1.73 13.20
CA SER A 156 -11.17 -2.60 14.02
C SER A 156 -10.83 -1.88 15.33
N LYS A 157 -10.99 -2.58 16.45
CA LYS A 157 -10.47 -2.08 17.73
C LYS A 157 -8.94 -2.00 17.64
N ARG A 158 -8.36 -0.98 18.28
CA ARG A 158 -6.92 -0.90 18.47
C ARG A 158 -6.41 -2.21 19.08
N LYS A 159 -5.52 -2.89 18.38
CA LYS A 159 -4.96 -4.18 18.81
C LYS A 159 -4.04 -3.96 20.00
N GLN A 160 -4.12 -4.83 21.00
CA GLN A 160 -3.17 -4.81 22.11
C GLN A 160 -1.83 -5.40 21.66
N PRO A 161 -0.70 -5.06 22.30
CA PRO A 161 0.61 -5.60 21.93
C PRO A 161 0.64 -7.13 21.83
N LYS A 162 -0.04 -7.83 22.75
CA LYS A 162 -0.16 -9.30 22.72
C LYS A 162 -0.86 -9.84 21.46
N ASP A 163 -1.86 -9.12 20.95
CA ASP A 163 -2.63 -9.54 19.78
C ASP A 163 -1.79 -9.33 18.52
N ILE A 164 -1.01 -8.24 18.48
CA ILE A 164 -0.04 -7.99 17.41
C ILE A 164 1.02 -9.09 17.39
N GLU A 165 1.61 -9.45 18.53
CA GLU A 165 2.60 -10.53 18.59
C GLU A 165 2.01 -11.90 18.19
N ALA A 166 0.76 -12.18 18.57
CA ALA A 166 0.07 -13.38 18.11
C ALA A 166 -0.05 -13.41 16.57
N LEU A 167 -0.37 -12.27 15.94
CA LEU A 167 -0.39 -12.14 14.47
C LEU A 167 1.00 -12.33 13.85
N ILE A 168 2.05 -11.78 14.46
CA ILE A 168 3.43 -11.96 13.98
C ILE A 168 3.84 -13.43 14.02
N ASN A 169 3.56 -14.13 15.12
CA ASN A 169 3.95 -15.54 15.30
C ASN A 169 3.28 -16.47 14.28
N VAL A 170 2.12 -16.08 13.76
CA VAL A 170 1.42 -16.84 12.72
C VAL A 170 1.65 -16.33 11.31
N HIS A 171 2.43 -15.27 11.14
CA HIS A 171 2.68 -14.66 9.85
C HIS A 171 3.41 -15.65 8.91
N PRO A 172 3.02 -15.76 7.63
CA PRO A 172 3.62 -16.72 6.70
C PRO A 172 5.15 -16.61 6.57
N LEU A 173 5.70 -15.40 6.59
CA LEU A 173 7.15 -15.19 6.57
C LEU A 173 7.85 -15.82 7.80
N VAL A 174 7.19 -15.80 8.97
CA VAL A 174 7.72 -16.41 10.20
C VAL A 174 7.55 -17.93 10.14
N ARG A 175 6.32 -18.39 9.88
CA ARG A 175 5.98 -19.82 9.90
C ARG A 175 6.67 -20.65 8.82
N TYR A 176 6.77 -20.12 7.61
CA TYR A 176 7.16 -20.91 6.43
C TYR A 176 8.49 -20.48 5.83
N HIS A 177 8.96 -19.26 6.09
CA HIS A 177 10.21 -18.74 5.53
C HIS A 177 11.30 -18.48 6.59
N GLY A 178 11.01 -18.80 7.86
CA GLY A 178 11.99 -18.76 8.93
C GLY A 178 12.48 -17.35 9.28
N ILE A 179 11.72 -16.30 8.93
CA ILE A 179 12.06 -14.96 9.39
C ILE A 179 11.91 -14.91 10.92
N HIS A 180 12.92 -14.39 11.60
CA HIS A 180 12.83 -14.20 13.04
C HIS A 180 11.78 -13.11 13.36
N PRO A 181 10.87 -13.30 14.34
CA PRO A 181 9.83 -12.32 14.68
C PRO A 181 10.34 -10.90 14.94
N SER A 182 11.58 -10.72 15.42
CA SER A 182 12.17 -9.38 15.62
C SER A 182 12.39 -8.59 14.33
N ARG A 183 12.37 -9.23 13.16
CA ARG A 183 12.50 -8.59 11.85
C ARG A 183 11.15 -8.18 11.23
N MET A 184 10.05 -8.36 11.97
CA MET A 184 8.68 -8.11 11.50
C MET A 184 8.11 -6.74 11.94
N ASN A 185 8.98 -5.77 12.23
CA ASN A 185 8.58 -4.46 12.74
C ASN A 185 7.72 -3.65 11.74
N LEU A 186 7.90 -3.84 10.43
CA LEU A 186 7.00 -3.24 9.43
C LEU A 186 5.54 -3.67 9.66
N ILE A 187 5.32 -4.97 9.85
CA ILE A 187 3.96 -5.50 10.09
C ILE A 187 3.42 -4.99 11.43
N ARG A 188 4.27 -4.89 12.47
CA ARG A 188 3.88 -4.27 13.75
C ARG A 188 3.45 -2.82 13.57
N ALA A 189 4.25 -2.02 12.85
CA ALA A 189 3.95 -0.61 12.59
C ALA A 189 2.59 -0.46 11.91
N HIS A 190 2.32 -1.22 10.83
CA HIS A 190 1.00 -1.23 10.20
C HIS A 190 -0.12 -1.57 11.20
N GLN A 191 0.03 -2.61 12.02
CA GLN A 191 -1.01 -2.98 13.00
C GLN A 191 -1.27 -1.93 14.08
N LEU A 192 -0.32 -1.03 14.37
CA LEU A 192 -0.49 0.06 15.35
C LEU A 192 -1.29 1.24 14.80
N VAL A 193 -1.23 1.49 13.48
CA VAL A 193 -1.76 2.73 12.86
C VAL A 193 -2.89 2.49 11.83
N GLU A 194 -3.06 1.26 11.33
CA GLU A 194 -3.94 0.90 10.20
C GLU A 194 -5.38 1.41 10.36
N ALA A 195 -6.02 1.21 11.53
CA ALA A 195 -7.42 1.56 11.73
C ALA A 195 -7.71 3.08 11.58
N GLY A 196 -6.81 3.94 12.07
CA GLY A 196 -6.95 5.39 11.99
C GLY A 196 -6.74 5.91 10.56
N HIS A 197 -5.62 5.51 9.95
CA HIS A 197 -5.22 5.99 8.63
C HIS A 197 -6.25 5.67 7.53
N ARG A 198 -6.96 4.53 7.63
CA ARG A 198 -8.01 4.18 6.66
C ARG A 198 -9.17 5.18 6.69
N HIS A 199 -9.71 5.49 7.87
CA HIS A 199 -10.83 6.43 8.01
C HIS A 199 -10.44 7.83 7.52
N ASP A 200 -9.24 8.25 7.89
CA ASP A 200 -8.66 9.52 7.47
C ASP A 200 -8.53 9.61 5.95
N ALA A 201 -8.03 8.57 5.29
CA ALA A 201 -7.91 8.55 3.83
C ALA A 201 -9.26 8.76 3.12
N TYR A 202 -10.31 8.06 3.54
CA TYR A 202 -11.64 8.21 2.93
C TYR A 202 -12.29 9.54 3.28
N HIS A 203 -12.21 10.00 4.52
CA HIS A 203 -12.70 11.32 4.94
C HIS A 203 -12.05 12.42 4.09
N MET A 204 -10.72 12.41 3.98
CA MET A 204 -9.97 13.38 3.18
C MET A 204 -10.44 13.41 1.71
N VAL A 205 -10.59 12.26 1.05
CA VAL A 205 -10.96 12.25 -0.37
C VAL A 205 -12.44 12.55 -0.57
N VAL A 206 -13.34 11.96 0.21
CA VAL A 206 -14.79 12.10 0.02
C VAL A 206 -15.25 13.53 0.31
N ASP A 207 -14.71 14.15 1.36
CA ASP A 207 -15.18 15.46 1.79
C ASP A 207 -14.59 16.60 0.99
N TYR A 208 -13.35 16.46 0.51
CA TYR A 208 -12.69 17.50 -0.25
C TYR A 208 -12.75 17.35 -1.77
N THR A 209 -13.30 16.26 -2.31
CA THR A 209 -13.50 16.15 -3.77
C THR A 209 -14.78 16.87 -4.20
N PRO A 210 -14.68 17.97 -5.00
CA PRO A 210 -15.85 18.67 -5.51
C PRO A 210 -16.70 17.76 -6.41
N PRO A 211 -18.04 17.91 -6.45
CA PRO A 211 -18.92 17.06 -7.24
C PRO A 211 -18.50 16.89 -8.71
N ALA A 212 -17.97 17.94 -9.33
CA ALA A 212 -17.50 17.93 -10.72
C ALA A 212 -16.24 17.06 -10.95
N ILE A 213 -15.42 16.85 -9.92
CA ILE A 213 -14.15 16.11 -10.01
C ILE A 213 -14.31 14.63 -9.64
N ARG A 214 -15.38 14.26 -8.93
CA ARG A 214 -15.60 12.88 -8.47
C ARG A 214 -15.56 11.83 -9.60
N PRO A 215 -16.15 12.04 -10.79
CA PRO A 215 -16.02 11.10 -11.89
C PRO A 215 -14.56 10.89 -12.32
N SER A 216 -13.74 11.94 -12.29
CA SER A 216 -12.31 11.88 -12.62
C SER A 216 -11.52 11.09 -11.57
N VAL A 217 -11.86 11.21 -10.28
CA VAL A 217 -11.26 10.38 -9.22
C VAL A 217 -11.60 8.91 -9.42
N LEU A 218 -12.87 8.58 -9.69
CA LEU A 218 -13.27 7.19 -9.98
C LEU A 218 -12.57 6.62 -11.22
N ALA A 219 -12.49 7.41 -12.29
CA ALA A 219 -11.76 7.02 -13.50
C ALA A 219 -10.26 6.82 -13.23
N CYS A 220 -9.68 7.65 -12.37
CA CYS A 220 -8.29 7.53 -11.91
C CYS A 220 -8.08 6.20 -11.18
N LEU A 221 -8.90 5.89 -10.17
CA LEU A 221 -8.77 4.64 -9.41
C LEU A 221 -9.04 3.40 -10.26
N ARG A 222 -9.97 3.46 -11.22
CA ARG A 222 -10.18 2.37 -12.19
C ARG A 222 -8.94 2.12 -13.04
N LYS A 223 -8.23 3.17 -13.45
CA LYS A 223 -6.94 3.04 -14.16
C LYS A 223 -5.84 2.51 -13.24
N SER A 224 -5.77 2.97 -11.99
CA SER A 224 -4.86 2.43 -10.98
C SER A 224 -5.06 0.93 -10.80
N LEU A 225 -6.31 0.47 -10.67
CA LEU A 225 -6.65 -0.95 -10.58
C LEU A 225 -6.19 -1.74 -11.81
N ALA A 226 -6.47 -1.24 -13.02
CA ALA A 226 -6.05 -1.91 -14.25
C ALA A 226 -4.51 -2.02 -14.37
N HIS A 227 -3.77 -0.97 -13.99
CA HIS A 227 -2.31 -1.03 -13.97
C HIS A 227 -1.78 -1.96 -12.88
N TRP A 228 -2.37 -1.94 -11.69
CA TRP A 228 -1.98 -2.80 -10.58
C TRP A 228 -2.21 -4.27 -10.90
N LEU A 229 -3.34 -4.63 -11.53
CA LEU A 229 -3.62 -6.01 -11.95
C LEU A 229 -2.57 -6.52 -12.95
N LYS A 230 -2.24 -5.72 -13.98
CA LYS A 230 -1.19 -6.07 -14.96
C LYS A 230 0.19 -6.18 -14.31
N TYR A 231 0.49 -5.29 -13.37
CA TYR A 231 1.71 -5.35 -12.56
C TYR A 231 1.78 -6.67 -11.78
N ARG A 232 0.71 -7.04 -11.05
CA ARG A 232 0.65 -8.28 -10.27
C ARG A 232 0.68 -9.53 -11.16
N ASP A 233 0.05 -9.50 -12.34
CA ASP A 233 0.16 -10.55 -13.35
C ASP A 233 1.61 -10.78 -13.78
N ALA A 234 2.34 -9.69 -14.07
CA ALA A 234 3.74 -9.78 -14.46
C ALA A 234 4.62 -10.33 -13.34
N VAL A 235 4.37 -9.94 -12.08
CA VAL A 235 5.08 -10.50 -10.92
C VAL A 235 4.77 -11.98 -10.76
N ALA A 236 3.50 -12.38 -10.81
CA ALA A 236 3.08 -13.78 -10.71
C ALA A 236 3.74 -14.65 -11.81
N LYS A 237 3.72 -14.18 -13.06
CA LYS A 237 4.40 -14.84 -14.18
C LYS A 237 5.91 -14.92 -13.98
N SER A 238 6.56 -13.85 -13.49
CA SER A 238 7.99 -13.85 -13.21
C SER A 238 8.36 -14.78 -12.06
N CYS A 239 7.43 -15.04 -11.14
CA CYS A 239 7.56 -16.06 -10.11
C CYS A 239 7.22 -17.47 -10.62
N GLY A 240 6.83 -17.66 -11.89
CA GLY A 240 6.43 -18.96 -12.42
C GLY A 240 5.09 -19.47 -11.88
N ILE A 241 4.26 -18.59 -11.31
CA ILE A 241 2.91 -18.94 -10.84
C ILE A 241 1.99 -18.98 -12.06
N THR A 242 1.30 -20.09 -12.25
CA THR A 242 0.35 -20.26 -13.34
C THR A 242 -1.05 -19.84 -12.89
N LYS A 243 -1.76 -19.16 -13.77
CA LYS A 243 -3.17 -18.84 -13.54
C LYS A 243 -3.97 -20.14 -13.60
N PRO A 244 -4.86 -20.41 -12.62
CA PRO A 244 -5.78 -21.54 -12.70
C PRO A 244 -6.57 -21.45 -14.02
N SER A 245 -6.66 -22.58 -14.72
CA SER A 245 -7.47 -22.77 -15.92
C SER A 245 -8.95 -22.64 -15.63
#